data_AF-A0A235FCT6-F1
#
_entry.id   AF-A0A235FCT6-F1
#
_cell.length_a   1.000
_cell.length_b   1.000
_cell.length_c   1.000
_cell.angle_alpha   90.00
_cell.angle_beta   90.00
_cell.angle_gamma   90.00
#
_symmetry.space_group_name_H-M   'P 1'
#
loop_
_entity.id
_entity.type
_entity.pdbx_description
1 polymer ?
#
loop_
_entity_poly.entity_id
_entity_poly.type
_entity_poly.pdbx_seq_one_letter_code
_entity_poly.pdbx_strand_id
1 'polypeptide(L)'
;MSRKWLLTGAVLFLTAVLLPSEKAFAFGFEAKSQGERIGAVAFGIVLLIIMLFAVYKAFTRSFFNGFVAAIGFFLSVDTVVFHWIFQLHRITKGPEANILEPIFVVIGAIFIWYGVRSEKKISRPSSHSSQ
;
A
#
# COMPACT_ATOMS: atom_id res chain seq x y z
N MET A 1 17.18 7.85 -18.06
CA MET A 1 16.23 8.40 -17.07
C MET A 1 16.50 9.89 -16.94
N SER A 2 15.50 10.77 -17.12
CA SER A 2 15.77 12.22 -17.18
C SER A 2 16.20 12.75 -15.80
N ARG A 3 17.16 13.69 -15.78
CA ARG A 3 17.70 14.34 -14.56
C ARG A 3 16.59 14.92 -13.67
N LYS A 4 15.44 15.28 -14.24
CA LYS A 4 14.27 15.79 -13.51
C LYS A 4 13.62 14.71 -12.64
N TRP A 5 13.54 13.46 -13.11
CA TRP A 5 12.96 12.35 -12.35
C TRP A 5 13.84 11.90 -11.19
N LEU A 6 15.16 11.96 -11.36
CA LEU A 6 16.12 11.69 -10.29
C LEU A 6 16.04 12.74 -9.17
N LEU A 7 15.87 14.01 -9.54
CA LEU A 7 15.71 15.10 -8.56
C LEU A 7 14.37 14.99 -7.81
N THR A 8 13.27 14.72 -8.50
CA THR A 8 11.96 14.52 -7.83
C THR A 8 12.00 13.31 -6.89
N GLY A 9 12.59 12.20 -7.32
CA GLY A 9 12.76 11.01 -6.47
C GLY A 9 13.65 11.27 -5.25
N ALA A 10 14.76 11.99 -5.43
CA ALA A 10 15.67 12.35 -4.34
C ALA A 10 15.02 13.32 -3.34
N VAL A 11 14.25 14.30 -3.80
CA VAL A 11 13.52 15.23 -2.92
C VAL A 11 12.46 14.50 -2.11
N LEU A 12 11.68 13.61 -2.74
CA LEU A 12 10.67 12.81 -2.03
C LEU A 12 11.31 11.87 -0.99
N PHE A 13 12.44 11.25 -1.33
CA PHE A 13 13.19 10.41 -0.41
C PHE A 13 13.78 11.21 0.77
N LEU A 14 14.39 12.37 0.51
CA LEU A 14 14.90 13.26 1.55
C LEU A 14 13.78 13.76 2.49
N THR A 15 12.61 14.09 1.95
CA THR A 15 11.47 14.50 2.79
C THR A 15 10.94 13.38 3.67
N ALA A 16 10.97 12.13 3.18
CA ALA A 16 10.53 10.97 3.95
C ALA A 16 11.52 10.59 5.07
N VAL A 17 12.83 10.79 4.85
CA VAL A 17 13.88 10.47 5.82
C VAL A 17 14.07 11.56 6.87
N LEU A 18 13.89 12.84 6.51
CA LEU A 18 14.15 13.98 7.41
C LEU A 18 12.97 14.40 8.28
N LEU A 19 11.77 13.85 8.07
CA LEU A 19 10.59 14.16 8.87
C LEU A 19 10.19 12.93 9.72
N PRO A 20 10.78 12.74 10.91
CA PRO A 20 10.32 11.71 11.84
C PRO A 20 8.93 12.09 12.35
N SER A 21 7.92 11.45 11.78
CA SER A 21 6.51 11.68 12.09
C SER A 21 5.99 10.56 12.98
N GLU A 22 6.21 10.69 14.31
CA GLU A 22 5.48 9.85 15.30
C GLU A 22 4.03 10.30 15.52
N LYS A 23 3.50 11.17 14.65
CA LYS A 23 2.17 11.76 14.79
C LYS A 23 1.48 11.79 13.42
N ALA A 24 0.33 11.11 13.32
CA ALA A 24 -0.54 11.26 12.16
C ALA A 24 -1.11 12.68 12.15
N PHE A 25 -0.54 13.55 11.33
CA PHE A 25 -1.02 14.92 11.11
C PHE A 25 -1.88 14.95 9.85
N ALA A 26 -3.12 15.41 9.97
CA ALA A 26 -3.92 15.88 8.84
C ALA A 26 -4.16 17.39 9.06
N PHE A 27 -3.64 18.25 8.17
CA PHE A 27 -3.84 19.71 8.23
C PHE A 27 -3.55 20.36 9.60
N GLY A 28 -2.55 19.89 10.34
CA GLY A 28 -2.17 20.45 11.65
C GLY A 28 -2.99 19.97 12.85
N PHE A 29 -3.93 19.05 12.65
CA PHE A 29 -4.71 18.44 13.74
C PHE A 29 -4.20 17.02 14.04
N GLU A 30 -3.80 16.78 15.28
CA GLU A 30 -3.51 15.43 15.81
C GLU A 30 -4.85 14.73 16.05
N ALA A 31 -5.05 13.54 15.48
CA ALA A 31 -6.25 12.73 15.70
C ALA A 31 -6.28 12.20 17.14
N LYS A 32 -6.99 12.91 18.02
CA LYS A 32 -7.06 12.64 19.46
C LYS A 32 -8.12 11.59 19.78
N SER A 33 -9.24 11.60 19.05
CA SER A 33 -10.31 10.64 19.26
C SER A 33 -10.14 9.37 18.43
N GLN A 34 -10.70 8.25 18.89
CA GLN A 34 -10.73 7.00 18.12
C GLN A 34 -11.45 7.18 16.77
N GLY A 35 -12.53 7.97 16.75
CA GLY A 35 -13.28 8.28 15.53
C GLY A 35 -12.43 9.03 14.50
N GLU A 36 -11.63 10.01 14.92
CA GLU A 36 -10.71 10.74 14.03
C GLU A 36 -9.64 9.82 13.44
N ARG A 37 -9.08 8.90 14.25
CA ARG A 37 -8.05 7.96 13.78
C ARG A 37 -8.63 6.98 12.75
N ILE A 38 -9.80 6.42 13.03
CA ILE A 38 -10.52 5.56 12.08
C ILE A 38 -10.88 6.34 10.81
N GLY A 39 -11.35 7.58 10.95
CA GLY A 39 -11.66 8.47 9.83
C GLY A 39 -10.45 8.73 8.94
N ALA A 40 -9.28 8.98 9.53
CA ALA A 40 -8.04 9.17 8.79
C ALA A 40 -7.63 7.90 8.02
N VAL A 41 -7.74 6.73 8.64
CA VAL A 41 -7.47 5.43 7.97
C VAL A 41 -8.46 5.21 6.83
N ALA A 42 -9.75 5.42 7.06
CA ALA A 42 -10.79 5.28 6.03
C ALA A 42 -10.54 6.22 4.84
N PHE A 43 -10.14 7.46 5.11
CA PHE A 43 -9.77 8.41 4.08
C PHE A 43 -8.56 7.92 3.25
N GLY A 44 -7.52 7.41 3.91
CA GLY A 44 -6.37 6.79 3.25
C GLY A 44 -6.77 5.60 2.35
N ILE A 45 -7.70 4.76 2.79
CA ILE A 45 -8.24 3.65 1.99
C ILE A 45 -8.98 4.17 0.75
N VAL A 46 -9.81 5.20 0.89
CA VAL A 46 -10.51 5.81 -0.27
C VAL A 46 -9.51 6.36 -1.29
N LEU A 47 -8.46 7.05 -0.84
CA LEU A 47 -7.40 7.54 -1.73
C LEU A 47 -6.66 6.39 -2.42
N LEU A 48 -6.35 5.30 -1.70
CA LEU A 48 -5.73 4.12 -2.28
C LEU A 48 -6.62 3.49 -3.37
N ILE A 49 -7.93 3.40 -3.15
CA ILE A 49 -8.88 2.87 -4.14
C ILE A 49 -8.91 3.76 -5.40
N ILE A 50 -8.96 5.08 -5.22
CA ILE A 50 -8.91 6.04 -6.34
C ILE A 50 -7.60 5.86 -7.13
N MET A 51 -6.47 5.72 -6.44
CA MET A 51 -5.17 5.50 -7.07
C MET A 51 -5.11 4.16 -7.80
N LEU A 52 -5.63 3.07 -7.21
CA LEU A 52 -5.72 1.77 -7.87
C LEU A 52 -6.55 1.85 -9.14
N PHE A 53 -7.69 2.55 -9.11
CA PHE A 53 -8.52 2.76 -10.29
C PHE A 53 -7.79 3.58 -11.37
N ALA A 54 -7.08 4.63 -10.98
CA ALA A 54 -6.28 5.43 -11.90
C ALA A 54 -5.16 4.59 -12.55
N VAL A 55 -4.43 3.78 -11.77
CA VAL A 55 -3.38 2.90 -12.29
C VAL A 55 -3.97 1.82 -13.20
N TYR A 56 -5.10 1.23 -12.83
CA TYR A 56 -5.80 0.25 -13.66
C TYR A 56 -6.17 0.81 -15.04
N LYS A 57 -6.59 2.09 -15.10
CA LYS A 57 -6.92 2.76 -16.36
C LYS A 57 -5.71 3.21 -17.17
N ALA A 58 -4.63 3.62 -16.51
CA ALA A 58 -3.49 4.26 -17.17
C ALA A 58 -2.42 3.27 -17.66
N PHE A 59 -2.32 2.08 -17.06
CA PHE A 59 -1.22 1.15 -17.30
C PHE A 59 -1.67 -0.21 -17.82
N THR A 60 -0.71 -1.03 -18.26
CA THR A 60 -0.97 -2.39 -18.74
C THR A 60 -1.46 -3.30 -17.61
N ARG A 61 -2.18 -4.37 -17.95
CA ARG A 61 -2.65 -5.36 -16.97
C ARG A 61 -1.50 -5.98 -16.17
N SER A 62 -0.39 -6.28 -16.85
CA SER A 62 0.80 -6.83 -16.19
C SER A 62 1.37 -5.87 -15.14
N PHE A 63 1.49 -4.59 -15.51
CA PHE A 63 1.91 -3.56 -14.56
C PHE A 63 0.95 -3.45 -13.38
N PHE A 64 -0.37 -3.39 -13.64
CA PHE A 64 -1.38 -3.31 -12.57
C PHE A 64 -1.32 -4.52 -11.63
N ASN A 65 -1.19 -5.74 -12.15
CA ASN A 65 -1.07 -6.95 -11.33
C ASN A 65 0.16 -6.90 -10.43
N GLY A 66 1.32 -6.49 -10.98
CA GLY A 66 2.54 -6.29 -10.21
C GLY A 66 2.38 -5.20 -9.14
N PHE A 67 1.71 -4.10 -9.48
CA PHE A 67 1.43 -3.01 -8.56
C PHE A 67 0.52 -3.44 -7.39
N VAL A 68 -0.54 -4.19 -7.67
CA VAL A 68 -1.42 -4.76 -6.64
C VAL A 68 -0.66 -5.72 -5.73
N ALA A 69 0.17 -6.60 -6.30
CA ALA A 69 0.99 -7.51 -5.51
C ALA A 69 1.98 -6.76 -4.61
N ALA A 70 2.61 -5.70 -5.11
CA ALA A 70 3.52 -4.86 -4.33
C ALA A 70 2.80 -4.14 -3.18
N ILE A 71 1.62 -3.55 -3.43
CA ILE A 71 0.78 -2.96 -2.37
C ILE A 71 0.45 -3.99 -1.30
N GLY A 72 0.06 -5.20 -1.71
CA GLY A 72 -0.23 -6.27 -0.77
C GLY A 72 0.97 -6.70 0.06
N PHE A 73 2.17 -6.74 -0.55
CA PHE A 73 3.41 -7.01 0.15
C PHE A 73 3.71 -5.94 1.20
N PHE A 74 3.59 -4.65 0.84
CA PHE A 74 3.75 -3.57 1.81
C PHE A 74 2.72 -3.68 2.94
N LEU A 75 1.42 -3.79 2.65
CA LEU A 75 0.38 -3.94 3.68
C LEU A 75 0.62 -5.09 4.66
N SER A 76 1.11 -6.23 4.17
CA SER A 76 1.30 -7.42 5.00
C SER A 76 2.66 -7.46 5.69
N VAL A 77 3.75 -7.36 4.94
CA VAL A 77 5.11 -7.50 5.47
C VAL A 77 5.48 -6.32 6.35
N ASP A 78 5.10 -5.10 5.97
CA ASP A 78 5.36 -3.92 6.80
C ASP A 78 4.68 -4.04 8.16
N THR A 79 3.39 -4.42 8.16
CA THR A 79 2.63 -4.63 9.40
C THR A 79 3.24 -5.75 10.25
N VAL A 80 3.50 -6.93 9.69
CA VAL A 80 4.04 -8.04 10.49
C VAL A 80 5.44 -7.72 11.01
N VAL A 81 6.33 -7.24 10.16
CA VAL A 81 7.74 -7.06 10.50
C VAL A 81 7.94 -5.80 11.31
N PHE A 82 7.48 -4.65 10.82
CA PHE A 82 7.77 -3.37 11.45
C PHE A 82 6.76 -2.98 12.53
N HIS A 83 5.49 -3.39 12.45
CA HIS A 83 4.51 -3.06 13.50
C HIS A 83 4.48 -4.09 14.63
N TRP A 84 4.61 -5.39 14.31
CA TRP A 84 4.45 -6.44 15.32
C TRP A 84 5.77 -6.94 15.88
N ILE A 85 6.72 -7.30 15.01
CA ILE A 85 8.01 -7.85 15.45
C ILE A 85 8.91 -6.75 16.02
N PHE A 86 9.19 -5.72 15.21
CA PHE A 86 10.09 -4.64 15.62
C PHE A 86 9.39 -3.49 16.35
N GLN A 87 8.06 -3.42 16.31
CA GLN A 87 7.25 -2.40 16.99
C GLN A 87 7.72 -0.96 16.70
N LEU A 88 8.22 -0.69 15.49
CA LEU A 88 8.79 0.60 15.10
C LEU A 88 7.73 1.68 14.99
N HIS A 89 6.55 1.33 14.49
CA HIS A 89 5.41 2.22 14.45
C HIS A 89 4.10 1.44 14.43
N ARG A 90 2.99 2.13 14.72
CA ARG A 90 1.64 1.58 14.69
C ARG A 90 0.84 2.31 13.65
N ILE A 91 -0.12 1.62 13.01
CA ILE A 91 -0.96 2.26 12.00
C ILE A 91 -1.85 3.34 12.60
N THR A 92 -2.29 3.13 13.84
CA THR A 92 -2.90 4.15 14.68
C THR A 92 -2.41 4.01 16.13
N LYS A 93 -2.48 5.08 16.91
CA LYS A 93 -2.03 5.11 18.31
C LYS A 93 -3.00 4.45 19.31
N GLY A 94 -4.17 3.97 18.85
CA GLY A 94 -5.24 3.48 19.71
C GLY A 94 -5.43 1.97 19.67
N PRO A 95 -6.32 1.43 20.54
CA PRO A 95 -6.62 0.00 20.60
C PRO A 95 -7.21 -0.54 19.29
N GLU A 96 -7.80 0.33 18.45
CA GLU A 96 -8.31 -0.06 17.14
C GLU A 96 -7.22 -0.64 16.21
N ALA A 97 -5.95 -0.29 16.41
CA ALA A 97 -4.84 -0.88 15.67
C ALA A 97 -4.74 -2.41 15.84
N ASN A 98 -5.16 -2.95 17.00
CA ASN A 98 -5.17 -4.40 17.23
C ASN A 98 -6.15 -5.16 16.32
N ILE A 99 -7.12 -4.45 15.74
CA ILE A 99 -8.10 -5.01 14.80
C ILE A 99 -7.71 -4.64 13.36
N LEU A 100 -7.32 -3.38 13.13
CA LEU A 100 -6.97 -2.87 11.80
C LEU A 100 -5.72 -3.56 11.23
N GLU A 101 -4.69 -3.77 12.04
CA GLU A 101 -3.43 -4.37 11.56
C GLU A 101 -3.62 -5.81 11.06
N PRO A 102 -4.30 -6.73 11.79
CA PRO A 102 -4.58 -8.06 11.25
C PRO A 102 -5.42 -8.03 9.97
N ILE A 103 -6.40 -7.11 9.87
CA ILE A 103 -7.19 -6.94 8.66
C ILE A 103 -6.28 -6.54 7.49
N PHE A 104 -5.36 -5.59 7.68
CA PHE A 104 -4.42 -5.18 6.63
C PHE A 104 -3.46 -6.30 6.22
N VAL A 105 -3.02 -7.14 7.15
CA VAL A 105 -2.21 -8.33 6.82
C VAL A 105 -3.00 -9.29 5.91
N VAL A 106 -4.24 -9.60 6.26
CA VAL A 106 -5.10 -10.51 5.47
C VAL A 106 -5.39 -9.92 4.09
N ILE A 107 -5.78 -8.64 4.02
CA ILE A 107 -6.01 -7.95 2.74
C ILE A 107 -4.74 -7.93 1.90
N GLY A 108 -3.59 -7.66 2.52
CA GLY A 108 -2.30 -7.66 1.84
C GLY A 108 -1.96 -9.02 1.25
N ALA A 109 -2.18 -10.11 1.98
CA ALA A 109 -2.00 -11.47 1.49
C ALA A 109 -2.94 -11.78 0.30
N ILE A 110 -4.20 -11.34 0.37
CA ILE A 110 -5.17 -11.48 -0.74
C ILE A 110 -4.68 -10.74 -1.98
N PHE A 111 -4.15 -9.52 -1.83
CA PHE A 111 -3.65 -8.71 -2.94
C PHE A 111 -2.41 -9.34 -3.59
N ILE A 112 -1.47 -9.84 -2.79
CA ILE A 112 -0.32 -10.60 -3.30
C ILE A 112 -0.79 -11.80 -4.12
N TRP A 113 -1.67 -12.62 -3.52
CA TRP A 113 -2.20 -13.81 -4.18
C TRP A 113 -2.92 -13.45 -5.49
N TYR A 114 -3.76 -12.41 -5.47
CA TYR A 114 -4.49 -11.95 -6.64
C TYR A 114 -3.56 -11.47 -7.75
N GLY A 115 -2.60 -10.58 -7.45
CA GLY A 115 -1.68 -10.04 -8.44
C GLY A 115 -0.84 -11.14 -9.09
N VAL A 116 -0.24 -12.02 -8.28
CA VAL A 116 0.58 -13.14 -8.77
C VAL A 116 -0.26 -14.14 -9.58
N ARG A 117 -1.45 -14.49 -9.10
CA ARG A 117 -2.33 -15.44 -9.81
C ARG A 117 -2.82 -14.87 -11.13
N SER A 118 -3.15 -13.58 -11.18
CA SER A 118 -3.60 -12.91 -12.40
C SER A 118 -2.50 -12.87 -13.46
N GLU A 119 -1.26 -12.64 -13.05
CA GLU A 119 -0.13 -12.64 -13.97
C GLU A 119 0.17 -14.02 -14.55
N LYS A 120 0.08 -15.07 -13.72
CA LYS A 120 0.21 -16.46 -14.16
C LYS A 120 -0.84 -16.87 -15.20
N LYS A 121 -2.04 -16.28 -15.15
CA LYS A 121 -3.09 -16.55 -16.15
C LYS A 121 -2.79 -15.87 -17.49
N ILE A 122 -2.24 -14.66 -17.47
CA ILE A 122 -1.87 -13.91 -18.69
C ILE A 122 -0.68 -14.56 -19.38
N SER A 123 0.28 -15.09 -18.61
CA SER A 123 1.54 -15.63 -19.12
C SER A 123 1.44 -17.07 -19.66
N ARG A 124 0.29 -17.75 -19.52
CA ARG A 124 0.09 -19.09 -20.11
C ARG A 124 -0.24 -18.91 -21.60
N PRO A 125 0.64 -19.32 -22.53
CA PRO A 125 0.28 -19.37 -23.93
C PRO A 125 -0.89 -20.36 -24.07
N SER A 126 -1.92 -20.00 -24.83
CA SER A 126 -2.94 -20.94 -25.25
C SER A 126 -2.30 -21.97 -26.18
N SER A 127 -1.73 -23.02 -25.62
CA SER A 127 -1.21 -24.17 -26.35
C SER A 127 -2.38 -25.03 -26.85
N HIS A 128 -3.27 -24.47 -27.68
CA HIS A 128 -4.28 -25.17 -28.47
C HIS A 128 -4.67 -24.28 -29.67
N SER A 129 -3.74 -24.19 -30.63
CA SER A 129 -4.05 -23.90 -32.04
C SER A 129 -3.20 -24.85 -32.88
N SER A 130 -3.51 -26.12 -32.76
CA SER A 130 -3.10 -27.14 -33.72
C SER A 130 -4.30 -28.04 -33.94
N GLN A 131 -5.19 -27.58 -34.82
CA GLN A 131 -5.78 -28.28 -35.97
C GLN A 131 -6.96 -27.47 -36.51
#